data_AF-A0A1U7CYV1-F1
#
_entry.id   AF-A0A1U7CYV1-F1
#
_cell.length_a   1.000
_cell.length_b   1.000
_cell.length_c   1.000
_cell.angle_alpha   90.00
_cell.angle_beta   90.00
_cell.angle_gamma   90.00
#
_symmetry.space_group_name_H-M   'P 1'
#
loop_
_entity.id
_entity.type
_entity.pdbx_description
1 polymer ?
#
loop_
_entity_poly.entity_id
_entity_poly.type
_entity_poly.pdbx_seq_one_letter_code
_entity_poly.pdbx_strand_id
1 'polypeptide(L)'
;MERSNPFFRGSELPRLALLAAVMLAGWAAVWHFAHHRPPAPEPPLRVESIPEPVAPDESPEFETVTDRTPMSFRDNAAYAKLLEKARERTAPELAQESRRDVFSTHLWERPERYRGVPVHLLGTALRILRFESKLSKTGWLYEAWITTPDARKYPYNCVFEEAPRGLPIGVDVSERVVFNGYFLKILKYQAGDAVRGAPVLVGKLGWEAPLAAEPVKESNRVLFWSMVAIGAMFLVSLLRWVFQLFQYLYAPRRSLGSTRPFTDEIPPADLQAWVESQGPEDEPHEDEEGRAPSG
;
A
#
# COMPACT_ATOMS: atom_id res chain seq x y z
N MET A 1 -20.36 -26.50 44.16
CA MET A 1 -20.28 -27.23 42.87
C MET A 1 -20.54 -26.24 41.75
N GLU A 2 -19.48 -25.74 41.14
CA GLU A 2 -19.55 -24.80 40.00
C GLU A 2 -20.07 -25.52 38.76
N ARG A 3 -21.10 -24.95 38.12
CA ARG A 3 -21.62 -25.40 36.84
C ARG A 3 -20.80 -24.75 35.73
N SER A 4 -19.97 -25.55 35.06
CA SER A 4 -19.28 -25.15 33.83
C SER A 4 -20.29 -24.89 32.72
N ASN A 5 -20.28 -23.66 32.18
CA ASN A 5 -21.18 -23.20 31.13
C ASN A 5 -20.80 -23.84 29.77
N PRO A 6 -21.67 -24.57 29.05
CA PRO A 6 -21.30 -25.36 27.87
C PRO A 6 -21.19 -24.53 26.57
N PHE A 7 -21.34 -23.20 26.65
CA PHE A 7 -21.44 -22.32 25.48
C PHE A 7 -20.12 -22.07 24.74
N PHE A 8 -18.96 -22.42 25.30
CA PHE A 8 -17.67 -22.21 24.67
C PHE A 8 -16.84 -23.50 24.64
N ARG A 9 -17.17 -24.41 23.72
CA ARG A 9 -16.25 -25.51 23.35
C ARG A 9 -15.10 -24.97 22.49
N GLY A 10 -14.12 -24.34 23.14
CA GLY A 10 -12.67 -24.20 22.83
C GLY A 10 -12.09 -24.06 21.41
N SER A 11 -12.88 -24.07 20.32
CA SER A 11 -12.36 -24.29 18.96
C SER A 11 -12.84 -23.28 17.90
N GLU A 12 -13.80 -22.40 18.23
CA GLU A 12 -14.35 -21.44 17.25
C GLU A 12 -13.71 -20.05 17.29
N LEU A 13 -13.31 -19.57 18.48
CA LEU A 13 -12.54 -18.32 18.62
C LEU A 13 -11.23 -18.30 17.81
N PRO A 14 -10.39 -19.36 17.80
CA PRO A 14 -9.19 -19.38 16.98
C PRO A 14 -9.48 -19.28 15.48
N ARG A 15 -10.61 -19.85 15.02
CA ARG A 15 -11.00 -19.82 13.60
C ARG A 15 -11.44 -18.43 13.16
N LEU A 16 -12.22 -17.73 13.99
CA LEU A 16 -12.63 -16.36 13.72
C LEU A 16 -11.42 -15.40 13.75
N ALA A 17 -10.51 -15.60 14.70
CA ALA A 17 -9.27 -14.82 14.76
C ALA A 17 -8.38 -15.02 13.51
N LEU A 18 -8.26 -16.27 13.04
CA LEU A 18 -7.51 -16.58 11.82
C LEU A 18 -8.12 -15.92 10.57
N LEU A 19 -9.46 -15.96 10.42
CA LEU A 19 -10.15 -15.33 9.30
C LEU A 19 -9.98 -13.80 9.31
N ALA A 20 -10.09 -13.17 10.49
CA ALA A 20 -9.86 -11.74 10.64
C ALA A 20 -8.41 -11.36 10.28
N ALA A 21 -7.43 -12.17 10.69
CA ALA A 21 -6.03 -11.96 10.35
C ALA A 21 -5.77 -12.05 8.84
N VAL A 22 -6.33 -13.05 8.16
CA VAL A 22 -6.21 -13.21 6.69
C VAL A 22 -6.84 -12.02 5.96
N MET A 23 -8.00 -11.54 6.42
CA MET A 23 -8.67 -10.39 5.81
C MET A 23 -7.85 -9.10 5.97
N LEU A 24 -7.30 -8.85 7.17
CA LEU A 24 -6.44 -7.69 7.42
C LEU A 24 -5.16 -7.74 6.59
N ALA A 25 -4.51 -8.91 6.49
CA ALA A 25 -3.32 -9.10 5.68
C ALA A 25 -3.62 -8.91 4.18
N GLY A 26 -4.74 -9.45 3.69
CA GLY A 26 -5.18 -9.27 2.31
C GLY A 26 -5.46 -7.80 1.98
N TRP A 27 -6.13 -7.08 2.88
CA TRP A 27 -6.40 -5.65 2.69
C TRP A 27 -5.12 -4.80 2.71
N ALA A 28 -4.19 -5.11 3.61
CA ALA A 28 -2.88 -4.47 3.66
C ALA A 28 -2.07 -4.70 2.37
N ALA A 29 -2.11 -5.91 1.82
CA ALA A 29 -1.45 -6.23 0.54
C ALA A 29 -2.08 -5.47 -0.64
N VAL A 30 -3.41 -5.40 -0.72
CA VAL A 30 -4.11 -4.62 -1.75
C VAL A 30 -3.77 -3.14 -1.64
N TRP A 31 -3.81 -2.59 -0.42
CA TRP A 31 -3.44 -1.20 -0.17
C TRP A 31 -1.98 -0.93 -0.59
N HIS A 32 -1.06 -1.84 -0.25
CA HIS A 32 0.34 -1.77 -0.67
C HIS A 32 0.47 -1.79 -2.20
N PHE A 33 -0.14 -2.75 -2.91
CA PHE A 33 -0.05 -2.84 -4.37
C PHE A 33 -0.72 -1.69 -5.11
N ALA A 34 -1.85 -1.18 -4.61
CA ALA A 34 -2.55 -0.03 -5.21
C ALA A 34 -1.71 1.25 -5.16
N HIS A 35 -0.91 1.42 -4.10
CA HIS A 35 -0.07 2.60 -3.90
C HIS A 35 1.36 2.43 -4.45
N HIS A 36 1.83 1.19 -4.67
CA HIS A 36 3.17 0.89 -5.19
C HIS A 36 3.07 0.37 -6.62
N ARG A 37 2.78 1.24 -7.59
CA ARG A 37 3.00 0.91 -9.01
C ARG A 37 4.49 0.70 -9.23
N PRO A 38 4.94 -0.46 -9.75
CA PRO A 38 6.36 -0.66 -10.04
C PRO A 38 6.82 0.39 -11.06
N PRO A 39 7.93 1.10 -10.81
CA PRO A 39 8.47 2.03 -11.79
C PRO A 39 8.78 1.25 -13.07
N ALA A 40 8.34 1.76 -14.21
CA ALA A 40 8.64 1.10 -15.48
C ALA A 40 10.17 1.04 -15.67
N PRO A 41 10.68 -0.04 -16.30
CA PRO A 41 12.11 -0.34 -16.37
C PRO A 41 12.91 0.90 -16.78
N GLU A 42 13.91 1.26 -15.96
CA GLU A 42 14.82 2.34 -16.31
C GLU A 42 15.64 1.92 -17.53
N PRO A 43 15.76 2.77 -18.57
CA PRO A 43 16.68 2.51 -19.66
C PRO A 43 18.10 2.35 -19.08
N PRO A 44 18.91 1.41 -19.60
CA PRO A 44 20.23 1.14 -19.06
C PRO A 44 21.09 2.41 -19.08
N LEU A 45 21.74 2.71 -17.95
CA LEU A 45 22.77 3.74 -17.82
C LEU A 45 23.88 3.44 -18.83
N ARG A 46 23.85 4.11 -19.98
CA ARG A 46 24.98 4.11 -20.91
C ARG A 46 26.00 5.09 -20.35
N VAL A 47 27.13 4.57 -19.90
CA VAL A 47 28.33 5.37 -19.65
C VAL A 47 28.90 5.72 -21.02
N GLU A 48 28.31 6.72 -21.66
CA GLU A 48 28.97 7.42 -22.75
C GLU A 48 30.14 8.22 -22.15
N SER A 49 31.14 8.50 -22.99
CA SER A 49 32.44 9.14 -22.72
C SER A 49 32.48 10.16 -21.58
N ILE A 50 33.67 10.38 -21.01
CA ILE A 50 33.95 11.43 -20.00
C ILE A 50 33.12 12.69 -20.32
N PRO A 51 32.16 13.07 -19.47
CA PRO A 51 31.23 14.13 -19.81
C PRO A 51 31.99 15.44 -19.99
N GLU A 52 31.62 16.21 -21.01
CA GLU A 52 32.21 17.53 -21.24
C GLU A 52 32.06 18.40 -19.99
N PRO A 53 33.05 19.24 -19.65
CA PRO A 53 32.93 20.18 -18.54
C PRO A 53 31.66 21.02 -18.64
N VAL A 54 30.95 21.18 -17.52
CA VAL A 54 29.75 22.02 -17.46
C VAL A 54 30.18 23.49 -17.52
N ALA A 55 29.61 24.23 -18.47
CA ALA A 55 29.81 25.67 -18.61
C ALA A 55 28.50 26.40 -18.22
N PRO A 56 28.50 27.19 -17.14
CA PRO A 56 27.34 28.01 -16.78
C PRO A 56 27.12 29.13 -17.80
N ASP A 57 25.88 29.60 -17.88
CA ASP A 57 25.51 30.82 -18.60
C ASP A 57 25.92 32.04 -17.75
N GLU A 58 26.98 32.74 -18.18
CA GLU A 58 27.55 33.90 -17.49
C GLU A 58 26.87 35.22 -17.87
N SER A 59 25.69 35.17 -18.49
CA SER A 59 25.00 36.40 -18.89
C SER A 59 24.55 37.24 -17.67
N PRO A 60 24.52 38.57 -17.80
CA PRO A 60 24.27 39.48 -16.67
C PRO A 60 22.89 39.29 -16.02
N GLU A 61 21.91 38.70 -16.73
CA GLU A 61 20.59 38.44 -16.16
C GLU A 61 20.63 37.46 -14.97
N PHE A 62 21.68 36.62 -14.87
CA PHE A 62 21.86 35.68 -13.76
C PHE A 62 22.53 36.29 -12.52
N GLU A 63 23.15 37.47 -12.62
CA GLU A 63 23.89 38.10 -11.51
C GLU A 63 23.01 38.39 -10.29
N THR A 64 21.72 38.68 -10.53
CA THR A 64 20.76 38.99 -9.46
C THR A 64 20.08 37.77 -8.87
N VAL A 65 20.30 36.58 -9.43
CA VAL A 65 19.64 35.34 -9.02
C VAL A 65 20.29 34.80 -7.76
N THR A 66 19.51 34.76 -6.68
CA THR A 66 19.98 34.25 -5.38
C THR A 66 19.33 32.91 -5.05
N ASP A 67 20.11 31.85 -4.82
CA ASP A 67 19.58 30.55 -4.39
C ASP A 67 18.99 30.55 -2.99
N ARG A 68 18.16 29.55 -2.72
CA ARG A 68 17.54 29.29 -1.41
C ARG A 68 16.74 30.48 -0.89
N THR A 69 16.19 31.26 -1.83
CA THR A 69 15.25 32.34 -1.59
C THR A 69 13.94 32.06 -2.33
N PRO A 70 12.82 32.65 -1.89
CA PRO A 70 11.59 32.64 -2.68
C PRO A 70 11.81 33.24 -4.07
N MET A 71 10.93 32.89 -5.02
CA MET A 71 10.91 33.56 -6.33
C MET A 71 10.59 35.04 -6.12
N SER A 72 11.37 35.92 -6.72
CA SER A 72 11.27 37.36 -6.54
C SER A 72 11.39 38.11 -7.86
N PHE A 73 11.03 39.39 -7.86
CA PHE A 73 11.19 40.25 -9.04
C PHE A 73 12.63 40.30 -9.58
N ARG A 74 13.64 40.12 -8.71
CA ARG A 74 15.06 40.10 -9.11
C ARG A 74 15.41 38.91 -9.99
N ASP A 75 14.62 37.84 -9.97
CA ASP A 75 14.85 36.64 -10.76
C ASP A 75 14.21 36.75 -12.16
N ASN A 76 13.35 37.74 -12.40
CA ASN A 76 12.55 37.84 -13.63
C ASN A 76 13.38 37.98 -14.91
N ALA A 77 14.53 38.65 -14.86
CA ALA A 77 15.40 38.81 -16.02
C ALA A 77 15.94 37.45 -16.49
N ALA A 78 16.57 36.68 -15.59
CA ALA A 78 17.03 35.33 -15.88
C ALA A 78 15.88 34.41 -16.28
N TYR A 79 14.73 34.50 -15.58
CA TYR A 79 13.56 33.71 -15.90
C TYR A 79 13.06 33.96 -17.33
N ALA A 80 12.92 35.24 -17.72
CA ALA A 80 12.48 35.62 -19.06
C ALA A 80 13.48 35.16 -20.14
N LYS A 81 14.78 35.31 -19.88
CA LYS A 81 15.85 34.81 -20.75
C LYS A 81 15.72 33.30 -20.97
N LEU A 82 15.49 32.53 -19.91
CA LEU A 82 15.35 31.08 -20.03
C LEU A 82 14.07 30.66 -20.77
N LEU A 83 12.97 31.39 -20.58
CA LEU A 83 11.76 31.18 -21.39
C LEU A 83 12.05 31.45 -22.87
N GLU A 84 12.79 32.50 -23.19
CA GLU A 84 13.21 32.80 -24.56
C GLU A 84 14.08 31.70 -25.16
N LYS A 85 15.15 31.28 -24.46
CA LYS A 85 15.98 30.13 -24.88
C LYS A 85 15.17 28.85 -25.09
N ALA A 86 14.17 28.59 -24.24
CA ALA A 86 13.29 27.43 -24.38
C ALA A 86 12.35 27.53 -25.60
N ARG A 87 11.94 28.74 -26.00
CA ARG A 87 11.12 28.97 -27.21
C ARG A 87 11.92 28.81 -28.49
N GLU A 88 13.19 29.19 -28.48
CA GLU A 88 14.11 29.09 -29.62
C GLU A 88 14.50 27.66 -29.98
N ARG A 89 14.08 26.67 -29.20
CA ARG A 89 14.35 25.26 -29.45
C ARG A 89 13.05 24.50 -29.58
N THR A 90 13.02 23.54 -30.49
CA THR A 90 11.98 22.52 -30.49
C THR A 90 12.20 21.56 -29.31
N ALA A 91 11.14 20.84 -28.90
CA ALA A 91 11.26 19.83 -27.85
C ALA A 91 12.36 18.77 -28.12
N PRO A 92 12.49 18.18 -29.33
CA PRO A 92 13.57 17.22 -29.61
C PRO A 92 14.97 17.84 -29.60
N GLU A 93 15.15 19.06 -30.11
CA GLU A 93 16.45 19.76 -30.05
C GLU A 93 16.88 20.00 -28.60
N LEU A 94 15.97 20.54 -27.78
CA LEU A 94 16.26 20.77 -26.36
C LEU A 94 16.54 19.45 -25.62
N ALA A 95 15.88 18.36 -26.00
CA ALA A 95 16.14 17.03 -25.43
C ALA A 95 17.52 16.48 -25.82
N GLN A 96 18.01 16.80 -27.02
CA GLN A 96 19.35 16.42 -27.48
C GLN A 96 20.45 17.23 -26.79
N GLU A 97 20.23 18.52 -26.58
CA GLU A 97 21.17 19.41 -25.88
C GLU A 97 21.20 19.15 -24.35
N SER A 98 20.12 18.59 -23.81
CA SER A 98 19.96 18.41 -22.36
C SER A 98 20.86 17.32 -21.79
N ARG A 99 21.61 17.71 -20.76
CA ARG A 99 22.53 16.84 -20.03
C ARG A 99 21.81 15.82 -19.17
N ARG A 100 22.30 14.58 -19.18
CA ARG A 100 21.77 13.44 -18.39
C ARG A 100 22.63 13.10 -17.17
N ASP A 101 23.75 13.79 -17.01
CA ASP A 101 24.76 13.59 -15.96
C ASP A 101 24.69 14.67 -14.85
N VAL A 102 23.65 15.51 -14.88
CA VAL A 102 23.39 16.54 -13.87
C VAL A 102 22.31 16.06 -12.90
N PHE A 103 22.70 15.79 -11.66
CA PHE A 103 21.81 15.31 -10.60
C PHE A 103 21.40 16.43 -9.64
N SER A 104 20.39 16.16 -8.81
CA SER A 104 19.87 17.12 -7.82
C SER A 104 20.96 17.66 -6.89
N THR A 105 21.88 16.79 -6.47
CA THR A 105 23.00 17.14 -5.58
C THR A 105 23.94 18.17 -6.20
N HIS A 106 24.23 18.05 -7.50
CA HIS A 106 25.04 19.02 -8.23
C HIS A 106 24.41 20.42 -8.20
N LEU A 107 23.12 20.49 -8.53
CA LEU A 107 22.36 21.75 -8.51
C LEU A 107 22.25 22.34 -7.10
N TRP A 108 22.17 21.48 -6.08
CA TRP A 108 22.02 21.91 -4.70
C TRP A 108 23.32 22.45 -4.10
N GLU A 109 24.46 21.80 -4.37
CA GLU A 109 25.75 22.14 -3.78
C GLU A 109 26.43 23.32 -4.47
N ARG A 110 26.38 23.37 -5.80
CA ARG A 110 27.08 24.34 -6.64
C ARG A 110 26.16 24.98 -7.69
N PRO A 111 25.00 25.55 -7.30
CA PRO A 111 24.01 26.07 -8.25
C PRO A 111 24.58 27.08 -9.27
N GLU A 112 25.57 27.87 -8.85
CA GLU A 112 26.25 28.85 -9.69
C GLU A 112 26.91 28.24 -10.94
N ARG A 113 27.34 26.96 -10.87
CA ARG A 113 28.01 26.26 -11.98
C ARG A 113 27.05 25.70 -13.02
N TYR A 114 25.75 25.68 -12.74
CA TYR A 114 24.74 25.04 -13.59
C TYR A 114 23.70 26.03 -14.12
N ARG A 115 23.85 27.33 -13.85
CA ARG A 115 22.93 28.36 -14.36
C ARG A 115 22.81 28.28 -15.87
N GLY A 116 21.58 28.23 -16.37
CA GLY A 116 21.31 28.20 -17.80
C GLY A 116 21.79 26.94 -18.53
N VAL A 117 22.22 25.89 -17.81
CA VAL A 117 22.59 24.60 -18.38
C VAL A 117 21.33 23.77 -18.64
N PRO A 118 21.14 23.19 -19.85
CA PRO A 118 20.00 22.33 -20.15
C PRO A 118 20.18 20.96 -19.47
N VAL A 119 19.16 20.55 -18.72
CA VAL A 119 19.14 19.32 -17.92
C VAL A 119 17.94 18.46 -18.34
N HIS A 120 18.20 17.16 -18.50
CA HIS A 120 17.19 16.15 -18.79
C HIS A 120 16.69 15.53 -17.48
N LEU A 121 15.38 15.55 -17.29
CA LEU A 121 14.71 14.90 -16.18
C LEU A 121 13.72 13.86 -16.71
N LEU A 122 13.80 12.65 -16.17
CA LEU A 122 12.79 11.61 -16.33
C LEU A 122 12.22 11.32 -14.94
N GLY A 123 10.91 11.51 -14.77
CA GLY A 123 10.32 11.41 -13.46
C GLY A 123 8.80 11.30 -13.45
N THR A 124 8.23 11.48 -12.26
CA THR A 124 6.79 11.50 -12.02
C THR A 124 6.37 12.89 -11.57
N ALA A 125 5.48 13.52 -12.33
CA ALA A 125 4.83 14.76 -11.94
C ALA A 125 3.76 14.46 -10.90
N LEU A 126 3.92 15.03 -9.71
CA LEU A 126 3.01 14.89 -8.56
C LEU A 126 1.94 15.98 -8.53
N ARG A 127 2.23 17.11 -9.16
CA ARG A 127 1.38 18.28 -9.21
C ARG A 127 1.69 19.06 -10.48
N ILE A 128 0.65 19.48 -11.19
CA ILE A 128 0.76 20.31 -12.39
C ILE A 128 -0.22 21.46 -12.25
N LEU A 129 0.28 22.68 -12.15
CA LEU A 129 -0.53 23.88 -12.04
C LEU A 129 -0.46 24.70 -13.32
N ARG A 130 -1.49 25.52 -13.55
CA ARG A 130 -1.51 26.56 -14.57
C ARG A 130 -1.75 27.90 -13.90
N PHE A 131 -0.99 28.92 -14.28
CA PHE A 131 -1.13 30.28 -13.76
C PHE A 131 -0.87 31.33 -14.84
N GLU A 132 -1.44 32.51 -14.67
CA GLU A 132 -1.22 33.65 -15.57
C GLU A 132 0.15 34.27 -15.33
N SER A 133 0.84 34.63 -16.40
CA SER A 133 2.13 35.32 -16.30
C SER A 133 2.36 36.27 -17.45
N LYS A 134 2.77 37.49 -17.12
CA LYS A 134 3.18 38.50 -18.10
C LYS A 134 4.51 38.15 -18.79
N LEU A 135 5.26 37.20 -18.25
CA LEU A 135 6.51 36.71 -18.87
C LEU A 135 6.24 35.68 -19.98
N SER A 136 5.05 35.08 -20.00
CA SER A 136 4.64 34.14 -21.04
C SER A 136 4.15 34.86 -22.28
N LYS A 137 4.49 34.33 -23.47
CA LYS A 137 3.94 34.81 -24.75
C LYS A 137 2.48 34.40 -24.93
N THR A 138 2.07 33.30 -24.34
CA THR A 138 0.67 32.81 -24.39
C THR A 138 -0.20 33.43 -23.30
N GLY A 139 0.42 34.18 -22.36
CA GLY A 139 -0.22 34.67 -21.13
C GLY A 139 -0.30 33.62 -20.02
N TRP A 140 0.05 32.37 -20.29
CA TRP A 140 -0.03 31.24 -19.36
C TRP A 140 1.32 30.57 -19.15
N LEU A 141 1.61 30.19 -17.92
CA LEU A 141 2.68 29.26 -17.56
C LEU A 141 2.12 28.06 -16.83
N TYR A 142 2.86 26.96 -16.93
CA TYR A 142 2.59 25.73 -16.24
C TYR A 142 3.75 25.40 -15.32
N GLU A 143 3.42 24.83 -14.16
CA GLU A 143 4.39 24.41 -13.16
C GLU A 143 4.16 22.94 -12.84
N ALA A 144 5.13 22.08 -13.16
CA ALA A 144 5.13 20.67 -12.79
C ALA A 144 6.12 20.42 -11.66
N TRP A 145 5.62 19.87 -10.56
CA TRP A 145 6.44 19.38 -9.46
C TRP A 145 6.81 17.92 -9.73
N ILE A 146 8.05 17.70 -10.17
CA ILE A 146 8.52 16.40 -10.68
C ILE A 146 9.47 15.77 -9.67
N THR A 147 9.23 14.51 -9.33
CA THR A 147 10.19 13.70 -8.59
C THR A 147 10.91 12.74 -9.52
N THR A 148 12.20 12.58 -9.32
CA THR A 148 13.03 11.62 -10.04
C THR A 148 13.39 10.45 -9.11
N PRO A 149 13.81 9.29 -9.64
CA PRO A 149 14.20 8.13 -8.82
C PRO A 149 15.29 8.46 -7.78
N ASP A 150 16.24 9.33 -8.11
CA ASP A 150 17.33 9.79 -7.25
C ASP A 150 16.88 10.85 -6.21
N ALA A 151 15.81 11.59 -6.47
CA ALA A 151 15.37 12.73 -5.64
C ALA A 151 13.89 12.67 -5.24
N ARG A 152 13.39 11.50 -4.81
CA ARG A 152 11.97 11.30 -4.46
C ARG A 152 11.41 12.26 -3.40
N LYS A 153 12.23 12.68 -2.43
CA LYS A 153 11.79 13.58 -1.35
C LYS A 153 11.85 15.07 -1.71
N TYR A 154 12.64 15.41 -2.73
CA TYR A 154 12.98 16.78 -3.12
C TYR A 154 12.62 17.00 -4.58
N PRO A 155 11.37 17.42 -4.87
CA PRO A 155 10.92 17.60 -6.23
C PRO A 155 11.66 18.75 -6.92
N TYR A 156 11.75 18.64 -8.24
CA TYR A 156 12.07 19.73 -9.15
C TYR A 156 10.80 20.54 -9.41
N ASN A 157 10.96 21.85 -9.51
CA ASN A 157 9.93 22.76 -9.96
C ASN A 157 10.19 23.10 -11.44
N CYS A 158 9.43 22.50 -12.34
CA CYS A 158 9.66 22.58 -13.77
C CYS A 158 8.60 23.46 -14.43
N VAL A 159 9.03 24.56 -15.03
CA VAL A 159 8.15 25.55 -15.66
C VAL A 159 8.23 25.48 -17.18
N PHE A 160 7.08 25.50 -17.83
CA PHE A 160 6.94 25.46 -19.29
C PHE A 160 5.73 26.27 -19.76
N GLU A 161 5.75 26.72 -21.01
CA GLU A 161 4.65 27.50 -21.62
C GLU A 161 3.62 26.65 -22.36
N GLU A 162 4.06 25.53 -22.92
CA GLU A 162 3.25 24.70 -23.82
C GLU A 162 3.00 23.34 -23.15
N ALA A 163 1.79 23.14 -22.64
CA ALA A 163 1.40 21.85 -22.10
C ALA A 163 1.07 20.85 -23.23
N PRO A 164 1.61 19.62 -23.19
CA PRO A 164 1.16 18.54 -24.06
C PRO A 164 -0.36 18.38 -24.04
N ARG A 165 -0.95 18.14 -25.22
CA ARG A 165 -2.41 18.03 -25.36
C ARG A 165 -2.93 16.86 -24.52
N GLY A 166 -3.89 17.14 -23.63
CA GLY A 166 -4.51 16.12 -22.78
C GLY A 166 -3.78 15.85 -21.47
N LEU A 167 -2.66 16.53 -21.21
CA LEU A 167 -1.96 16.45 -19.93
C LEU A 167 -2.91 16.83 -18.78
N PRO A 168 -3.07 15.99 -17.75
CA PRO A 168 -3.89 16.33 -16.58
C PRO A 168 -3.24 17.47 -15.78
N ILE A 169 -4.07 18.43 -15.37
CA ILE A 169 -3.67 19.57 -14.55
C ILE A 169 -4.38 19.45 -13.21
N GLY A 170 -3.64 19.52 -12.11
CA GLY A 170 -4.18 19.33 -10.78
C GLY A 170 -3.12 19.37 -9.68
N VAL A 171 -3.60 19.46 -8.43
CA VAL A 171 -2.76 19.41 -7.23
C VAL A 171 -2.32 18.01 -6.84
N ASP A 172 -2.99 16.99 -7.38
CA ASP A 172 -2.74 15.57 -7.16
C ASP A 172 -2.77 14.88 -8.52
N VAL A 173 -1.59 14.74 -9.11
CA VAL A 173 -1.34 14.14 -10.42
C VAL A 173 -0.30 13.03 -10.23
N SER A 174 -0.32 12.00 -11.07
CA SER A 174 0.70 10.95 -11.02
C SER A 174 1.05 10.49 -12.43
N GLU A 175 1.66 11.40 -13.19
CA GLU A 175 2.02 11.16 -14.59
C GLU A 175 3.53 10.98 -14.76
N ARG A 176 3.92 9.99 -15.57
CA ARG A 176 5.31 9.86 -16.00
C ARG A 176 5.58 10.91 -17.06
N VAL A 177 6.59 11.74 -16.84
CA VAL A 177 6.93 12.86 -17.71
C VAL A 177 8.43 12.89 -17.97
N VAL A 178 8.77 13.47 -19.12
CA VAL A 178 10.13 13.89 -19.46
C VAL A 178 10.16 15.40 -19.43
N PHE A 179 11.14 16.00 -18.79
CA PHE A 179 11.33 17.44 -18.83
C PHE A 179 12.74 17.76 -19.29
N ASN A 180 12.85 18.66 -20.26
CA ASN A 180 14.13 19.16 -20.74
C ASN A 180 14.11 20.67 -20.56
N GLY A 181 15.05 21.21 -19.79
CA GLY A 181 15.04 22.63 -19.50
C GLY A 181 16.27 23.12 -18.78
N TYR A 182 16.40 24.44 -18.75
CA TYR A 182 17.55 25.13 -18.20
C TYR A 182 17.39 25.36 -16.71
N PHE A 183 18.44 25.08 -15.93
CA PHE A 183 18.43 25.35 -14.50
C PHE A 183 18.46 26.85 -14.21
N LEU A 184 17.53 27.32 -13.38
CA LEU A 184 17.40 28.71 -12.95
C LEU A 184 17.98 28.93 -11.56
N LYS A 185 17.40 28.32 -10.53
CA LYS A 185 17.75 28.53 -9.12
C LYS A 185 17.25 27.44 -8.19
N ILE A 186 17.78 27.39 -6.97
CA ILE A 186 17.11 26.69 -5.86
C ILE A 186 16.06 27.62 -5.27
N LEU A 187 14.78 27.31 -5.46
CA LEU A 187 13.65 28.03 -4.87
C LEU A 187 13.45 27.57 -3.42
N LYS A 188 13.33 28.52 -2.49
CA LYS A 188 12.80 28.25 -1.14
C LYS A 188 11.29 28.41 -1.13
N TYR A 189 10.58 27.41 -0.62
CA TYR A 189 9.12 27.41 -0.57
C TYR A 189 8.60 26.81 0.75
N GLN A 190 7.36 27.16 1.11
CA GLN A 190 6.67 26.57 2.25
C GLN A 190 5.93 25.32 1.77
N ALA A 191 6.37 24.14 2.22
CA ALA A 191 5.57 22.92 2.11
C ALA A 191 4.54 22.87 3.26
N GLY A 192 3.63 21.89 3.21
CA GLY A 192 2.58 21.77 4.24
C GLY A 192 3.14 21.55 5.66
N ASP A 193 4.31 20.93 5.78
CA ASP A 193 4.95 20.59 7.04
C ASP A 193 6.12 21.52 7.42
N ALA A 194 6.94 21.89 6.43
CA ALA A 194 8.18 22.60 6.67
C ALA A 194 8.60 23.47 5.48
N VAL A 195 9.51 24.39 5.73
CA VAL A 195 10.21 25.12 4.66
C VAL A 195 11.16 24.18 3.94
N ARG A 196 11.08 24.14 2.61
CA ARG A 196 11.88 23.27 1.74
C ARG A 196 12.52 24.05 0.60
N GLY A 197 13.43 23.40 -0.12
CA GLY A 197 13.99 23.92 -1.36
C GLY A 197 13.73 22.99 -2.53
N ALA A 198 13.62 23.55 -3.74
CA ALA A 198 13.44 22.81 -4.99
C ALA A 198 14.27 23.46 -6.10
N PRO A 199 15.03 22.69 -6.90
CA PRO A 199 15.63 23.21 -8.12
C PRO A 199 14.53 23.62 -9.10
N VAL A 200 14.62 24.85 -9.63
CA VAL A 200 13.72 25.39 -10.64
C VAL A 200 14.37 25.23 -12.00
N LEU A 201 13.64 24.63 -12.94
CA LEU A 201 14.05 24.54 -14.34
C LEU A 201 12.98 25.16 -15.23
N VAL A 202 13.41 25.78 -16.33
CA VAL A 202 12.53 26.42 -17.32
C VAL A 202 12.78 25.78 -18.68
N GLY A 203 11.74 25.26 -19.32
CA GLY A 203 11.92 24.43 -20.52
C GLY A 203 10.63 23.87 -21.11
N LYS A 204 10.69 22.62 -21.58
CA LYS A 204 9.60 21.91 -22.25
C LYS A 204 9.30 20.58 -21.58
N LEU A 205 8.00 20.30 -21.41
CA LEU A 205 7.50 19.05 -20.87
C LEU A 205 7.09 18.11 -22.02
N GLY A 206 7.64 16.91 -22.02
CA GLY A 206 7.17 15.77 -22.79
C GLY A 206 6.29 14.87 -21.93
N TRP A 207 5.13 14.51 -22.47
CA TRP A 207 4.20 13.57 -21.86
C TRP A 207 3.51 12.78 -22.98
N GLU A 208 3.38 11.49 -22.76
CA GLU A 208 2.58 10.62 -23.61
C GLU A 208 1.39 10.15 -22.78
N ALA A 209 0.19 10.30 -23.34
CA ALA A 209 -0.99 9.75 -22.72
C ALA A 209 -0.77 8.25 -22.50
N PRO A 210 -1.02 7.73 -21.28
CA PRO A 210 -1.04 6.29 -21.09
C PRO A 210 -1.97 5.71 -22.15
N LEU A 211 -1.46 4.83 -23.03
CA LEU A 211 -2.33 3.97 -23.83
C LEU A 211 -3.30 3.39 -22.82
N ALA A 212 -4.60 3.68 -22.98
CA ALA A 212 -5.63 3.24 -22.05
C ALA A 212 -5.35 1.76 -21.81
N ALA A 213 -4.79 1.45 -20.65
CA ALA A 213 -4.42 0.09 -20.36
C ALA A 213 -5.74 -0.65 -20.50
N GLU A 214 -5.83 -1.54 -21.50
CA GLU A 214 -6.94 -2.49 -21.59
C GLU A 214 -7.12 -2.96 -20.15
N PRO A 215 -8.25 -2.62 -19.49
CA PRO A 215 -8.39 -2.87 -18.08
C PRO A 215 -8.06 -4.33 -17.93
N VAL A 216 -7.09 -4.68 -17.06
CA VAL A 216 -6.59 -6.03 -16.88
C VAL A 216 -7.77 -6.90 -16.44
N LYS A 217 -8.59 -7.29 -17.40
CA LYS A 217 -9.93 -7.85 -17.21
C LYS A 217 -9.78 -9.24 -16.63
N GLU A 218 -8.70 -9.94 -16.95
CA GLU A 218 -8.42 -11.26 -16.40
C GLU A 218 -8.05 -11.21 -14.92
N SER A 219 -7.14 -10.33 -14.50
CA SER A 219 -6.73 -10.25 -13.08
C SER A 219 -7.89 -9.78 -12.20
N ASN A 220 -8.64 -8.78 -12.66
CA ASN A 220 -9.77 -8.26 -11.88
C ASN A 220 -10.96 -9.22 -11.85
N ARG A 221 -11.16 -10.05 -12.89
CA ARG A 221 -12.21 -11.08 -12.90
C ARG A 221 -11.88 -12.22 -11.95
N VAL A 222 -10.65 -12.72 -11.93
CA VAL A 222 -10.23 -13.77 -10.97
C VAL A 222 -10.32 -13.26 -9.53
N LEU A 223 -9.87 -12.02 -9.27
CA LEU A 223 -9.94 -11.42 -7.95
C LEU A 223 -11.39 -11.17 -7.52
N PHE A 224 -12.23 -10.62 -8.39
CA PHE A 224 -13.67 -10.46 -8.14
C PHE A 224 -14.36 -11.80 -7.83
N TRP A 225 -14.14 -12.83 -8.64
CA TRP A 225 -14.74 -14.16 -8.41
C TRP A 225 -14.20 -14.84 -7.16
N SER A 226 -12.92 -14.63 -6.82
CA SER A 226 -12.35 -15.12 -5.56
C SER A 226 -13.00 -14.43 -4.35
N MET A 227 -13.27 -13.13 -4.44
CA MET A 227 -13.93 -12.36 -3.37
C MET A 227 -15.41 -12.73 -3.24
N VAL A 228 -16.09 -12.98 -4.36
CA VAL A 228 -17.46 -13.53 -4.39
C VAL A 228 -17.50 -14.93 -3.76
N ALA A 229 -16.55 -15.81 -4.10
CA ALA A 229 -16.47 -17.15 -3.55
C ALA A 229 -16.23 -17.13 -2.02
N ILE A 230 -15.31 -16.28 -1.55
CA ILE A 230 -15.04 -16.08 -0.12
C ILE A 230 -16.28 -15.53 0.60
N GLY A 231 -16.95 -14.52 0.02
CA GLY A 231 -18.18 -13.96 0.56
C GLY A 231 -19.33 -14.97 0.65
N ALA A 232 -19.49 -15.81 -0.37
CA ALA A 232 -20.48 -16.88 -0.38
C ALA A 232 -20.18 -17.95 0.69
N MET A 233 -18.92 -18.36 0.83
CA MET A 233 -18.50 -19.30 1.88
C MET A 233 -18.77 -18.76 3.28
N PHE A 234 -18.53 -17.47 3.50
CA PHE A 234 -18.83 -16.79 4.75
C PHE A 234 -20.34 -16.79 5.04
N LEU A 235 -21.17 -16.41 4.05
CA LEU A 235 -22.62 -16.37 4.20
C LEU A 235 -23.21 -17.75 4.53
N VAL A 236 -22.75 -18.80 3.85
CA VAL A 236 -23.19 -20.19 4.12
C VAL A 236 -22.80 -20.62 5.53
N SER A 237 -21.59 -20.28 5.97
CA SER A 237 -21.12 -20.60 7.33
C SER A 237 -21.96 -19.86 8.39
N LEU A 238 -22.28 -18.59 8.13
CA LEU A 238 -23.13 -17.77 9.01
C LEU A 238 -24.56 -18.32 9.08
N LEU A 239 -25.19 -18.62 7.93
CA LEU A 239 -26.53 -19.18 7.85
C LEU A 239 -26.63 -20.52 8.57
N ARG A 240 -25.63 -21.39 8.39
CA ARG A 240 -25.56 -22.68 9.07
C ARG A 240 -25.45 -22.52 10.59
N TRP A 241 -24.63 -21.57 11.05
CA TRP A 241 -24.51 -21.25 12.48
C TRP A 241 -25.82 -20.73 13.08
N VAL A 242 -26.48 -19.79 12.39
CA VAL A 242 -27.79 -19.25 12.79
C VAL A 242 -28.85 -20.35 12.85
N PHE A 243 -28.89 -21.24 11.85
CA PHE A 243 -29.84 -22.34 11.83
C PHE A 243 -29.63 -23.34 12.97
N GLN A 244 -28.38 -23.68 13.28
CA GLN A 244 -28.03 -24.50 14.44
C GLN A 244 -28.44 -23.83 15.76
N LEU A 245 -28.25 -22.52 15.87
CA LEU A 245 -28.66 -21.76 17.05
C LEU A 245 -30.18 -21.79 17.22
N PHE A 246 -30.94 -21.60 16.14
CA PHE A 246 -32.40 -21.71 16.17
C PHE A 246 -32.87 -23.12 16.54
N GLN A 247 -32.25 -24.18 16.03
CA GLN A 247 -32.60 -25.54 16.42
C GLN A 247 -32.35 -25.81 17.91
N TYR A 248 -31.28 -25.25 18.48
CA TYR A 248 -31.03 -25.33 19.92
C TYR A 248 -32.06 -24.58 20.77
N LEU A 249 -32.56 -23.44 20.27
CA LEU A 249 -33.55 -22.62 20.97
C LEU A 249 -34.99 -23.14 20.79
N TYR A 250 -35.30 -23.79 19.67
CA TYR A 250 -36.63 -24.30 19.35
C TYR A 250 -36.82 -25.80 19.56
N ALA A 251 -35.78 -26.56 19.95
CA ALA A 251 -35.96 -27.96 20.35
C ALA A 251 -36.89 -28.00 21.58
N PRO A 252 -38.13 -28.50 21.47
CA PRO A 252 -39.00 -28.62 22.61
C PRO A 252 -38.32 -29.59 23.57
N ARG A 253 -38.09 -29.17 24.80
CA ARG A 253 -37.68 -30.06 25.88
C ARG A 253 -38.67 -31.22 25.90
N ARG A 254 -38.31 -32.36 25.33
CA ARG A 254 -39.02 -33.62 25.58
C ARG A 254 -38.88 -33.86 27.07
N SER A 255 -39.93 -33.48 27.79
CA SER A 255 -40.17 -33.85 29.18
C SER A 255 -40.25 -35.37 29.22
N LEU A 256 -39.10 -36.01 29.42
CA LEU A 256 -38.97 -37.43 29.70
C LEU A 256 -38.40 -37.56 31.11
N GLY A 257 -39.19 -38.19 31.98
CA GLY A 257 -38.66 -39.01 33.06
C GLY A 257 -38.71 -38.42 34.45
N SER A 258 -39.81 -38.71 35.16
CA SER A 258 -39.80 -39.30 36.50
C SER A 258 -38.77 -38.76 37.50
N THR A 259 -39.09 -37.65 38.14
CA THR A 259 -38.50 -37.33 39.46
C THR A 259 -39.13 -38.29 40.48
N ARG A 260 -38.48 -39.43 40.76
CA ARG A 260 -38.70 -40.10 42.04
C ARG A 260 -38.00 -39.26 43.10
N PRO A 261 -38.70 -38.77 44.14
CA PRO A 261 -38.03 -38.13 45.26
C PRO A 261 -37.13 -39.16 45.93
N PHE A 262 -35.86 -38.80 46.11
CA PHE A 262 -34.93 -39.56 46.94
C PHE A 262 -35.40 -39.40 48.39
N THR A 263 -36.07 -40.42 48.91
CA THR A 263 -36.42 -40.55 50.33
C THR A 263 -35.39 -41.47 50.98
N ASP A 264 -34.80 -41.05 52.10
CA ASP A 264 -33.80 -41.81 52.88
C ASP A 264 -34.35 -43.10 53.52
N GLU A 265 -35.62 -43.43 53.30
CA GLU A 265 -36.23 -44.67 53.75
C GLU A 265 -36.13 -45.73 52.65
N ILE A 266 -35.18 -46.65 52.80
CA ILE A 266 -35.13 -47.89 52.00
C ILE A 266 -36.36 -48.72 52.39
N PRO A 267 -37.25 -49.07 51.45
CA PRO A 267 -38.39 -49.92 51.74
C PRO A 267 -37.91 -51.26 52.32
N PRO A 268 -38.54 -51.78 53.38
CA PRO A 268 -38.08 -53.00 54.06
C PRO A 268 -37.98 -54.22 53.12
N ALA A 269 -38.73 -54.24 52.02
CA ALA A 269 -38.64 -55.27 50.99
C ALA A 269 -37.29 -55.30 50.26
N ASP A 270 -36.69 -54.12 49.99
CA ASP A 270 -35.41 -54.01 49.29
C ASP A 270 -34.24 -54.41 50.22
N LEU A 271 -34.37 -54.15 51.51
CA LEU A 271 -33.44 -54.61 52.55
C LEU A 271 -33.46 -56.14 52.68
N GLN A 272 -34.65 -56.75 52.63
CA GLN A 272 -34.80 -58.19 52.78
C GLN A 272 -34.25 -58.95 51.56
N ALA A 273 -34.45 -58.42 50.35
CA ALA A 273 -33.85 -58.95 49.12
C ALA A 273 -32.32 -58.87 49.14
N TRP A 274 -31.74 -57.81 49.73
CA TRP A 274 -30.29 -57.71 49.90
C TRP A 274 -29.76 -58.71 50.93
N VAL A 275 -30.44 -58.90 52.07
CA VAL A 275 -30.03 -59.89 53.10
C VAL A 275 -30.08 -61.33 52.56
N GLU A 276 -31.11 -61.69 51.78
CA GLU A 276 -31.21 -63.00 51.13
C GLU A 276 -30.11 -63.23 50.08
N SER A 277 -29.60 -62.16 49.46
CA SER A 277 -28.47 -62.24 48.51
C SER A 277 -27.11 -62.49 49.17
N GLN A 278 -27.05 -62.46 50.51
CA GLN A 278 -25.83 -62.67 51.31
C GLN A 278 -25.83 -64.03 52.05
N GLY A 279 -26.67 -64.99 51.61
CA GLY A 279 -26.67 -66.37 52.15
C GLY A 279 -25.32 -67.08 52.05
N PRO A 280 -25.03 -68.05 52.93
CA PRO A 280 -23.68 -68.42 53.36
C PRO A 280 -22.83 -69.03 52.23
N GLU A 281 -21.61 -68.49 52.08
CA GLU A 281 -20.55 -69.06 51.26
C GLU A 281 -20.14 -70.43 51.82
N ASP A 282 -20.17 -71.45 50.95
CA ASP A 282 -19.80 -72.83 51.24
C ASP A 282 -18.38 -72.94 51.82
N GLU A 283 -18.25 -73.76 52.88
CA GLU A 283 -17.00 -74.07 53.56
C GLU A 283 -15.97 -74.78 52.65
N PRO A 284 -14.66 -74.57 52.90
CA PRO A 284 -13.59 -75.14 52.09
C PRO A 284 -13.37 -76.64 52.37
N HIS A 285 -13.25 -77.42 51.30
CA HIS A 285 -12.76 -78.79 51.30
C HIS A 285 -11.26 -78.83 51.61
N GLU A 286 -10.87 -79.39 52.76
CA GLU A 286 -9.52 -79.91 53.03
C GLU A 286 -9.58 -81.43 53.28
N ASP A 287 -8.85 -82.14 52.41
CA ASP A 287 -7.98 -83.31 52.61
C ASP A 287 -8.40 -84.49 53.51
N GLU A 288 -8.40 -85.70 52.94
CA GLU A 288 -7.91 -86.88 53.68
C GLU A 288 -7.22 -87.93 52.78
N GLU A 289 -6.07 -88.37 53.30
CA GLU A 289 -5.07 -89.30 52.80
C GLU A 289 -5.53 -90.76 52.60
N GLY A 290 -5.01 -91.40 51.53
CA GLY A 290 -4.22 -92.63 51.67
C GLY A 290 -4.91 -94.00 51.75
N ARG A 291 -4.81 -94.79 50.66
CA ARG A 291 -4.56 -96.26 50.75
C ARG A 291 -4.03 -96.86 49.44
N ALA A 292 -2.83 -97.43 49.51
CA ALA A 292 -2.24 -98.38 48.54
C ALA A 292 -2.50 -99.83 49.03
N PRO A 293 -1.85 -100.89 48.49
CA PRO A 293 -1.57 -101.32 47.11
C PRO A 293 -2.10 -102.76 46.86
N SER A 294 -2.07 -103.29 45.63
CA SER A 294 -1.75 -104.71 45.36
C SER A 294 -1.85 -105.09 43.88
N GLY A 295 -0.82 -105.81 43.40
CA GLY A 295 -0.96 -106.93 42.45
C GLY A 295 -0.79 -106.61 40.99
#